data_AF-A0A0G3H949-F1
#
_entry.id   AF-A0A0G3H949-F1
#
_cell.length_a   1.000
_cell.length_b   1.000
_cell.length_c   1.000
_cell.angle_alpha   90.00
_cell.angle_beta   90.00
_cell.angle_gamma   90.00
#
_symmetry.space_group_name_H-M   'P 1'
#
loop_
_entity.id
_entity.type
_entity.pdbx_description
1 polymer ?
#
loop_
_entity_poly.entity_id
_entity_poly.type
_entity_poly.pdbx_seq_one_letter_code
_entity_poly.pdbx_strand_id
1 'polypeptide(L)'
;MSTPKCPPPDERLSDGTPCQIGIRWPTAVDQLLDVLVKRANEAGTNCNRRELTASLVVESHAMSGVQLRNMLIRYRQAKVGDILPVPNDATTEPARRGSRG
;
A
#
# COMPACT_ATOMS: atom_id res chain seq x y z
N MET A 1 22.51 -25.82 2.93
CA MET A 1 21.24 -25.07 2.82
C MET A 1 20.85 -24.67 4.23
N SER A 2 21.00 -23.41 4.63
CA SER A 2 20.59 -22.95 5.96
C SER A 2 19.06 -22.98 6.05
N THR A 3 18.53 -23.61 7.09
CA THR A 3 17.10 -23.58 7.41
C THR A 3 16.65 -22.13 7.62
N PRO A 4 15.49 -21.70 7.09
CA PRO A 4 14.95 -20.39 7.43
C PRO A 4 14.67 -20.38 8.95
N LYS A 5 15.41 -19.56 9.68
CA LYS A 5 15.21 -19.36 11.12
C LYS A 5 13.84 -18.72 11.31
N CYS A 6 12.95 -19.35 12.06
CA CYS A 6 11.70 -18.71 12.46
C CYS A 6 12.03 -17.39 13.17
N PRO A 7 11.39 -16.27 12.78
CA PRO A 7 11.58 -14.99 13.47
C PRO A 7 11.10 -15.08 14.94
N PRO A 8 11.72 -14.34 15.87
CA PRO A 8 11.23 -14.24 17.24
C PRO A 8 9.80 -13.68 17.30
N PRO A 9 8.95 -14.12 18.24
CA PRO A 9 7.54 -13.72 18.30
C PRO A 9 7.33 -12.22 18.59
N ASP A 10 8.27 -11.58 19.30
CA ASP A 10 8.18 -10.16 19.69
C ASP A 10 8.93 -9.23 18.72
N GLU A 11 9.49 -9.77 17.63
CA GLU A 11 10.18 -8.95 16.62
C GLU A 11 9.17 -8.08 15.86
N ARG A 12 9.43 -6.78 15.78
CA ARG A 12 8.62 -5.90 14.92
C ARG A 12 8.83 -6.30 13.47
N LEU A 13 7.74 -6.39 12.71
CA LEU A 13 7.80 -6.71 11.29
C LEU A 13 8.65 -5.71 10.47
N SER A 14 8.73 -4.44 10.90
CA SER A 14 9.62 -3.43 10.31
C SER A 14 11.09 -3.80 10.42
N ASP A 15 11.46 -4.49 11.51
CA ASP A 15 12.85 -4.77 11.92
C ASP A 15 13.30 -6.17 11.48
N GLY A 16 12.35 -7.00 11.01
CA GLY A 16 12.56 -8.37 10.56
C GLY A 16 13.60 -8.51 9.44
N THR A 17 14.26 -9.67 9.41
CA THR A 17 15.24 -10.01 8.37
C THR A 17 14.60 -9.91 6.98
N PRO A 18 15.16 -9.09 6.07
CA PRO A 18 14.57 -8.89 4.74
C PRO A 18 14.64 -10.18 3.92
N CYS A 19 13.50 -10.57 3.35
CA CYS A 19 13.40 -11.60 2.32
C CYS A 19 13.17 -10.92 0.96
N GLN A 20 14.04 -11.17 -0.02
CA GLN A 20 13.86 -10.63 -1.37
C GLN A 20 12.85 -11.48 -2.13
N ILE A 21 11.68 -10.92 -2.40
CA ILE A 21 10.64 -11.55 -3.20
C ILE A 21 10.51 -10.79 -4.52
N GLY A 22 10.83 -11.43 -5.64
CA GLY A 22 10.60 -10.87 -6.97
C GLY A 22 9.14 -11.10 -7.38
N ILE A 23 8.28 -10.10 -7.22
CA ILE A 23 6.88 -10.17 -7.65
C ILE A 23 6.73 -9.43 -8.98
N ARG A 24 6.10 -10.06 -9.97
CA ARG A 24 5.73 -9.42 -11.23
C ARG A 24 4.25 -9.09 -11.21
N TRP A 25 3.90 -7.81 -11.27
CA TRP A 25 2.52 -7.33 -11.33
C TRP A 25 2.28 -6.37 -12.51
N PRO A 26 1.02 -6.08 -12.87
CA PRO A 26 0.71 -5.08 -13.89
C PRO A 26 1.27 -3.70 -13.53
N THR A 27 1.71 -2.92 -14.53
CA THR A 27 2.27 -1.57 -14.33
C THR A 27 1.32 -0.64 -13.56
N ALA A 28 0.01 -0.77 -13.77
CA ALA A 28 -0.98 0.03 -13.05
C ALA A 28 -1.00 -0.25 -11.53
N VAL A 29 -0.69 -1.48 -11.10
CA VAL A 29 -0.55 -1.81 -9.68
C VAL A 29 0.71 -1.18 -9.10
N ASP A 30 1.80 -1.15 -9.86
CA ASP A 30 3.04 -0.49 -9.46
C ASP A 30 2.83 1.02 -9.23
N GLN A 31 2.14 1.68 -10.17
CA GLN A 31 1.79 3.10 -10.06
C GLN A 31 0.83 3.37 -8.89
N LEU A 32 -0.15 2.49 -8.68
CA LEU A 32 -1.04 2.61 -7.52
C LEU A 32 -0.26 2.56 -6.20
N LEU A 33 0.76 1.70 -6.09
CA LEU A 33 1.58 1.62 -4.89
C LEU A 33 2.34 2.91 -4.60
N ASP A 34 2.86 3.59 -5.62
CA ASP A 34 3.46 4.92 -5.43
C ASP A 34 2.46 5.93 -4.89
N VAL A 35 1.25 5.94 -5.45
CA VAL A 35 0.17 6.83 -5.00
C VAL A 35 -0.17 6.54 -3.53
N LEU A 36 -0.27 5.27 -3.15
CA LEU A 36 -0.58 4.87 -1.77
C LEU A 36 0.55 5.22 -0.79
N VAL A 37 1.81 4.99 -1.17
CA VAL A 37 2.97 5.40 -0.36
C VAL A 37 2.99 6.90 -0.18
N LYS A 38 2.78 7.67 -1.26
CA LYS A 38 2.70 9.12 -1.20
C LYS A 38 1.61 9.58 -0.23
N ARG A 39 0.39 9.03 -0.34
CA ARG A 39 -0.73 9.35 0.55
C ARG A 39 -0.43 9.04 2.03
N ALA A 40 0.20 7.90 2.31
CA ALA A 40 0.59 7.53 3.67
C ALA A 40 1.65 8.48 4.25
N ASN A 41 2.64 8.85 3.43
CA ASN A 41 3.68 9.81 3.80
C ASN A 41 3.12 11.23 4.02
N GLU A 42 2.19 11.67 3.18
CA GLU A 42 1.49 12.96 3.34
C GLU A 42 0.65 12.98 4.63
N ALA A 43 0.13 11.83 5.07
CA ALA A 43 -0.53 11.67 6.36
C ALA A 43 0.44 11.53 7.56
N GLY A 44 1.76 11.62 7.32
CA GLY A 44 2.80 11.61 8.36
C GLY A 44 3.41 10.23 8.66
N THR A 45 2.98 9.18 7.97
CA THR A 45 3.52 7.82 8.14
C THR A 45 4.68 7.65 7.17
N ASN A 46 5.91 7.99 7.57
CA ASN A 46 7.13 7.87 6.75
C ASN A 46 7.42 6.39 6.40
N CYS A 47 6.81 5.90 5.32
CA CYS A 47 6.87 4.51 4.89
C CYS A 47 7.37 4.37 3.44
N ASN A 48 7.72 3.15 3.07
CA ASN A 48 8.14 2.78 1.72
C ASN A 48 7.24 1.68 1.12
N ARG A 49 7.45 1.36 -0.16
CA ARG A 49 6.65 0.34 -0.87
C ARG A 49 6.70 -1.04 -0.20
N ARG A 50 7.85 -1.43 0.38
CA ARG A 50 8.02 -2.71 1.08
C ARG A 50 7.12 -2.75 2.31
N GLU A 51 7.19 -1.73 3.15
CA GLU A 51 6.40 -1.63 4.37
C GLU A 51 4.90 -1.58 4.08
N LEU A 52 4.48 -0.78 3.10
CA LEU A 52 3.09 -0.72 2.66
C LEU A 52 2.59 -2.08 2.14
N THR A 53 3.40 -2.78 1.36
CA THR A 53 3.02 -4.11 0.85
C THR A 53 2.92 -5.12 1.99
N ALA A 54 3.88 -5.09 2.92
CA ALA A 54 3.86 -5.94 4.11
C ALA A 54 2.62 -5.67 4.97
N SER A 55 2.25 -4.40 5.18
CA SER A 55 1.06 -4.04 5.97
C SER A 55 -0.22 -4.55 5.32
N LEU A 56 -0.36 -4.48 3.99
CA LEU A 56 -1.51 -5.04 3.28
C LEU A 56 -1.61 -6.57 3.43
N VAL A 57 -0.47 -7.27 3.42
CA VAL A 57 -0.44 -8.72 3.65
C VAL A 57 -0.81 -9.05 5.10
N VAL A 58 -0.30 -8.30 6.07
CA VAL A 58 -0.64 -8.48 7.50
C VAL A 58 -2.12 -8.22 7.73
N GLU A 59 -2.69 -7.16 7.15
CA GLU A 59 -4.12 -6.86 7.23
C GLU A 59 -4.97 -8.01 6.67
N SER A 60 -4.50 -8.67 5.61
CA SER A 60 -5.18 -9.83 5.03
C SER A 60 -5.17 -11.08 5.91
N HIS A 61 -4.32 -11.15 6.96
CA HIS A 61 -4.20 -12.31 7.83
C HIS A 61 -5.50 -12.62 8.59
N ALA A 62 -6.26 -11.59 8.96
CA ALA A 62 -7.54 -11.75 9.66
C ALA A 62 -8.70 -12.18 8.74
N MET A 63 -8.48 -12.25 7.42
CA MET A 63 -9.52 -12.59 6.46
C MET A 63 -9.77 -14.10 6.39
N SER A 64 -11.04 -14.49 6.42
CA SER A 64 -11.48 -15.84 6.07
C SER A 64 -11.18 -16.19 4.61
N GLY A 65 -11.16 -17.49 4.28
CA GLY A 65 -10.96 -17.97 2.91
C GLY A 65 -11.99 -17.39 1.90
N VAL A 66 -13.24 -17.16 2.34
CA VAL A 66 -14.27 -16.54 1.50
C VAL A 66 -13.96 -15.07 1.23
N GLN A 67 -13.48 -14.33 2.23
CA GLN A 67 -13.08 -12.92 2.06
C GLN A 67 -11.88 -12.79 1.11
N LEU A 68 -10.86 -13.65 1.27
CA LEU A 68 -9.71 -13.71 0.36
C LEU A 68 -10.14 -14.03 -1.08
N ARG A 69 -11.03 -15.00 -1.27
CA ARG A 69 -11.59 -15.33 -2.59
C ARG A 69 -12.28 -14.11 -3.22
N ASN A 70 -13.11 -13.40 -2.46
CA ASN A 70 -13.84 -12.25 -2.96
C ASN A 70 -12.89 -11.08 -3.29
N MET A 71 -11.83 -10.88 -2.51
CA MET A 71 -10.77 -9.92 -2.81
C MET A 71 -10.10 -10.23 -4.16
N LEU A 72 -9.76 -11.50 -4.41
CA LEU A 72 -9.15 -11.94 -5.67
C LEU A 72 -10.10 -11.81 -6.87
N ILE A 73 -11.40 -12.09 -6.70
CA ILE A 73 -12.39 -11.89 -7.76
C ILE A 73 -12.48 -10.42 -8.15
N ARG A 74 -12.54 -9.51 -7.17
CA ARG A 74 -12.53 -8.06 -7.43
C ARG A 74 -11.28 -7.64 -8.19
N TYR A 75 -10.10 -8.09 -7.76
CA TYR A 75 -8.85 -7.81 -8.47
C TYR A 75 -8.91 -8.27 -9.94
N ARG A 76 -9.42 -9.47 -10.21
CA ARG A 76 -9.52 -10.03 -11.58
C ARG A 76 -10.51 -9.27 -12.47
N GLN A 77 -11.46 -8.57 -11.89
CA GLN A 77 -12.48 -7.80 -12.61
C GLN A 77 -12.13 -6.31 -12.72
N ALA A 78 -11.18 -5.82 -11.93
CA ALA A 78 -10.80 -4.42 -11.89
C ALA A 78 -10.16 -3.97 -13.21
N LYS A 79 -10.50 -2.75 -13.62
CA LYS A 79 -9.88 -2.06 -14.76
C LYS A 79 -8.91 -1.00 -14.25
N VAL A 80 -7.98 -0.59 -15.11
CA VAL A 80 -6.98 0.46 -14.78
C VAL A 80 -7.66 1.75 -14.30
N GLY A 81 -8.76 2.16 -14.95
CA GLY A 81 -9.52 3.35 -14.56
C GLY A 81 -10.25 3.25 -13.21
N ASP A 82 -10.44 2.04 -12.68
CA ASP A 82 -11.05 1.85 -11.35
C ASP A 82 -10.03 2.05 -10.22
N ILE A 83 -8.73 1.89 -10.53
CA ILE A 83 -7.66 1.82 -9.52
C ILE A 83 -6.72 3.03 -9.55
N LEU A 84 -6.47 3.61 -10.72
CA LEU A 84 -5.64 4.82 -10.82
C LEU A 84 -6.55 6.04 -10.71
N PRO A 85 -6.28 6.98 -9.78
CA PRO A 85 -7.01 8.22 -9.76
C PRO A 85 -6.76 8.95 -11.09
N VAL A 86 -7.84 9.27 -11.79
CA VAL A 86 -7.77 10.24 -12.88
C VAL A 86 -7.28 11.55 -12.26
N PRO A 87 -6.28 12.24 -12.83
CA PRO A 87 -5.90 13.58 -12.38
C PRO A 87 -7.14 14.46 -12.44
N ASN A 88 -7.73 14.73 -11.29
CA ASN A 88 -8.77 15.72 -11.17
C ASN A 88 -8.05 17.02 -10.82
N ASP A 89 -7.85 17.88 -11.82
CA ASP A 89 -7.37 19.25 -11.64
C ASP A 89 -8.44 20.07 -10.89
N ALA A 90 -8.64 19.76 -9.61
CA ALA A 90 -9.61 20.42 -8.77
C ALA A 90 -9.18 20.31 -7.30
N THR A 91 -8.06 20.95 -6.97
CA THR A 91 -7.92 21.57 -5.65
C THR A 91 -7.47 23.00 -5.88
N THR A 92 -8.40 23.81 -6.36
CA THR A 92 -8.33 25.26 -6.17
C THR A 92 -8.55 25.50 -4.67
N GLU A 93 -7.47 25.47 -3.89
CA GLU A 93 -7.49 26.11 -2.57
C GLU A 93 -7.80 27.61 -2.80
N PRO A 94 -8.86 28.19 -2.19
CA PRO A 94 -9.03 29.62 -2.25
C PRO A 94 -7.91 30.28 -1.45
N ALA A 95 -7.19 31.18 -2.11
CA ALA A 95 -6.13 32.00 -1.53
C ALA A 95 -6.56 32.55 -0.15
N ARG A 96 -5.81 32.20 0.90
CA ARG A 96 -5.96 32.80 2.23
C ARG A 96 -5.79 34.31 2.10
N ARG A 97 -6.91 35.05 2.16
CA ARG A 97 -6.92 36.50 2.27
C ARG A 97 -6.35 36.85 3.64
N GLY A 98 -5.13 37.39 3.66
CA GLY A 98 -4.54 37.98 4.85
C GLY A 98 -5.45 39.08 5.38
N SER A 99 -5.82 38.98 6.66
CA SER A 99 -6.43 40.09 7.38
C SER A 99 -5.31 40.76 8.19
N ARG A 100 -4.84 41.90 7.68
CA ARG A 100 -4.19 42.92 8.49
C ARG A 100 -5.32 43.77 9.07
N GLY A 101 -5.44 43.77 10.39
CA GLY A 101 -6.29 44.65 11.20
C GLY A 101 -5.63 44.79 12.55
#